data_AF-A0A8J8FDT0-F1
#
_entry.id   AF-A0A8J8FDT0-F1
#
_cell.length_a   1.000
_cell.length_b   1.000
_cell.length_c   1.000
_cell.angle_alpha   90.00
_cell.angle_beta   90.00
_cell.angle_gamma   90.00
#
_symmetry.space_group_name_H-M   'P 1'
#
loop_
_entity.id
_entity.type
_entity.pdbx_description
1 polymer ?
#
loop_
_entity_poly.entity_id
_entity_poly.type
_entity_poly.pdbx_seq_one_letter_code
_entity_poly.pdbx_strand_id
1 'polypeptide(L)'
;MIRYAQPRKGLFNLNTEEYHPKIGWVQKQEALVIIGETACSYTCRYLTSSIPYWDEYGRYEAHATTAVGVHKSRLVKWLPTQIQLF
;
A
#
# COMPACT_ATOMS: atom_id res chain seq x y z
N MET A 1 -0.65 -13.25 -5.94
CA MET A 1 -1.03 -12.22 -4.94
C MET A 1 -1.83 -12.92 -3.86
N ILE A 2 -1.44 -12.80 -2.60
CA ILE A 2 -2.15 -13.39 -1.47
C ILE A 2 -3.04 -12.31 -0.87
N ARG A 3 -4.31 -12.63 -0.64
CA ARG A 3 -5.24 -11.77 0.12
C ARG A 3 -5.39 -12.35 1.51
N TYR A 4 -5.35 -11.48 2.52
CA TYR A 4 -5.56 -11.93 3.89
C TYR A 4 -7.06 -11.99 4.19
N ALA A 5 -7.49 -13.05 4.89
CA ALA A 5 -8.87 -13.17 5.36
C ALA A 5 -9.21 -12.08 6.38
N GLN A 6 -8.22 -11.68 7.19
CA GLN A 6 -8.31 -10.55 8.11
C GLN A 6 -7.13 -9.60 7.89
N PRO A 7 -7.35 -8.27 7.88
CA PRO A 7 -6.26 -7.32 7.76
C PRO A 7 -5.26 -7.48 8.92
N ARG A 8 -3.98 -7.24 8.62
CA ARG A 8 -2.89 -7.26 9.61
C ARG A 8 -2.35 -5.85 9.80
N LYS A 9 -1.80 -5.52 10.97
CA LYS A 9 -1.09 -4.26 11.20
C LYS A 9 0.40 -4.51 11.27
N GLY A 10 1.18 -3.77 10.49
CA GLY A 10 2.64 -3.79 10.54
C GLY A 10 3.20 -2.40 10.83
N LEU A 11 4.33 -2.34 11.51
CA LEU A 11 5.10 -1.12 11.72
C LEU A 11 6.19 -1.04 10.65
N PHE A 12 6.21 0.06 9.89
CA PHE A 12 7.07 0.25 8.73
C PHE A 12 7.98 1.43 8.91
N ASN A 13 9.21 1.34 8.40
CA ASN A 13 10.13 2.46 8.34
C ASN A 13 10.00 3.16 6.98
N LEU A 14 9.34 4.32 6.94
CA LEU A 14 9.01 5.06 5.73
C LEU A 14 9.79 6.36 5.68
N ASN A 15 10.17 6.79 4.48
CA ASN A 15 10.75 8.11 4.28
C ASN A 15 9.65 9.17 4.51
N THR A 16 10.01 10.25 5.19
CA THR A 16 9.21 11.48 5.24
C THR A 16 9.47 12.32 3.99
N GLU A 17 8.79 13.46 3.88
CA GLU A 17 9.05 14.46 2.84
C GLU A 17 10.28 15.33 3.17
N GLU A 18 10.98 15.06 4.27
CA GLU A 18 12.13 15.83 4.73
C GLU A 18 13.45 15.15 4.33
N TYR A 19 14.39 15.96 3.84
CA TYR A 19 15.74 15.53 3.50
C TYR A 19 16.77 16.22 4.38
N HIS A 20 17.59 15.43 5.09
CA HIS A 20 18.66 15.93 5.95
C HIS A 20 20.03 15.70 5.28
N PRO A 21 20.88 16.73 5.06
CA PRO A 21 22.12 16.61 4.27
C PRO A 21 23.12 15.55 4.75
N LYS A 22 23.15 15.23 6.05
CA LYS A 22 24.07 14.22 6.62
C LYS A 22 23.50 12.81 6.73
N ILE A 23 22.17 12.66 6.67
CA ILE A 23 21.46 11.41 7.00
C ILE A 23 20.69 10.89 5.78
N GLY A 24 20.37 11.75 4.82
CA GLY A 24 19.51 11.48 3.68
C GLY A 24 18.05 11.76 4.01
N TRP A 25 17.15 11.01 3.36
CA TRP A 25 15.71 11.06 3.66
C TRP A 25 15.45 10.68 5.11
N VAL A 26 14.80 11.59 5.84
CA VAL A 26 14.43 11.33 7.23
C VAL A 26 13.40 10.20 7.23
N GLN A 27 13.56 9.25 8.15
CA GLN A 27 12.66 8.11 8.26
C GLN A 27 11.80 8.20 9.51
N LYS A 28 10.54 7.81 9.37
CA LYS A 28 9.59 7.67 10.49
C LYS A 28 9.02 6.25 10.51
N GLN A 29 8.74 5.77 11.72
CA GLN A 29 7.98 4.54 11.89
C GLN A 29 6.49 4.82 11.82
N GLU A 30 5.79 4.13 10.91
CA GLU A 30 4.36 4.29 10.71
C GLU A 30 3.65 2.94 10.73
N ALA A 31 2.53 2.86 11.44
CA ALA A 31 1.71 1.66 11.51
C ALA A 31 0.73 1.62 10.34
N LEU A 32 0.81 0.59 9.50
CA LEU A 32 -0.06 0.42 8.34
C LEU A 32 -0.90 -0.85 8.46
N VAL A 33 -2.14 -0.74 7.96
CA VAL A 33 -3.04 -1.88 7.77
C VAL A 33 -2.72 -2.53 6.41
N ILE A 34 -2.68 -3.86 6.40
CA ILE A 34 -2.29 -4.67 5.25
C ILE A 34 -3.40 -5.67 4.98
N ILE A 35 -3.89 -5.68 3.75
CA ILE A 35 -5.01 -6.51 3.28
C ILE A 35 -4.54 -7.66 2.37
N GLY A 36 -3.26 -7.67 2.00
CA GLY A 36 -2.66 -8.73 1.20
C GLY A 36 -1.19 -8.47 0.90
N GLU A 37 -0.61 -9.31 0.06
CA GLU A 37 0.78 -9.18 -0.36
C GLU A 37 1.06 -9.80 -1.74
N THR A 38 2.10 -9.27 -2.39
CA THR A 38 2.75 -9.88 -3.54
C THR A 38 4.07 -10.53 -3.09
N ALA A 39 4.91 -10.97 -4.03
CA ALA A 39 6.24 -11.47 -3.69
C ALA A 39 7.08 -10.39 -2.98
N CYS A 40 7.02 -9.13 -3.45
CA CYS A 40 7.94 -8.08 -3.02
C CYS A 40 7.29 -6.98 -2.15
N SER A 41 5.95 -6.86 -2.17
CA SER A 41 5.26 -5.74 -1.52
C SER A 41 4.03 -6.19 -0.74
N TYR A 42 3.70 -5.44 0.30
CA TYR A 42 2.41 -5.50 0.96
C TYR A 42 1.39 -4.66 0.19
N THR A 43 0.12 -5.03 0.30
CA THR A 43 -1.01 -4.26 -0.23
C THR A 43 -1.77 -3.66 0.95
N CYS A 44 -1.87 -2.34 0.97
CA CYS A 44 -2.56 -1.58 2.01
C CYS A 44 -3.94 -1.10 1.55
N ARG A 45 -4.06 -0.77 0.26
CA ARG A 45 -5.32 -0.31 -0.35
C ARG A 45 -5.36 -0.63 -1.84
N TYR A 46 -6.55 -0.58 -2.41
CA TYR A 46 -6.75 -0.57 -3.86
C TYR A 46 -7.15 0.83 -4.29
N LEU A 47 -6.51 1.34 -5.33
CA LEU A 47 -6.83 2.62 -5.95
C LEU A 47 -7.49 2.34 -7.30
N THR A 48 -8.69 2.86 -7.48
CA THR A 48 -9.40 2.78 -8.76
C THR A 48 -9.17 4.07 -9.52
N SER A 49 -8.72 3.97 -10.76
CA SER A 49 -8.53 5.09 -11.67
C SER A 49 -9.35 4.85 -12.92
N SER A 50 -9.88 5.92 -13.51
CA SER A 50 -10.53 5.85 -14.80
C SER A 50 -9.86 6.73 -15.83
N ILE A 51 -9.81 6.24 -17.07
CA ILE A 51 -9.24 6.95 -18.20
C ILE A 51 -10.29 6.98 -19.31
N PRO A 52 -10.81 8.16 -19.67
CA PRO A 52 -11.69 8.29 -20.82
C PRO A 52 -10.89 8.02 -22.10
N TYR A 53 -11.50 7.26 -23.00
CA TYR A 53 -10.93 6.89 -24.29
C TYR A 53 -11.94 7.14 -25.41
N TRP A 54 -11.44 7.49 -26.59
CA TRP A 54 -12.25 7.67 -27.78
C TRP A 54 -11.53 7.07 -28.99
N ASP A 55 -12.22 6.17 -29.68
CA ASP A 55 -11.82 5.60 -30.97
C ASP A 55 -12.96 5.63 -32.00
N GLU A 56 -12.78 4.91 -33.12
CA GLU A 56 -13.75 4.78 -34.20
C GLU A 56 -15.09 4.12 -33.78
N TYR A 57 -15.12 3.42 -32.64
CA TYR A 57 -16.31 2.72 -32.13
C TYR A 57 -17.10 3.57 -31.12
N GLY A 58 -16.51 4.64 -30.59
CA GLY A 58 -17.20 5.61 -29.76
C GLY A 58 -16.42 6.01 -28.51
N ARG A 59 -17.14 6.54 -27.52
CA ARG A 59 -16.56 7.03 -26.26
C ARG A 59 -16.73 5.99 -25.17
N TYR A 60 -15.62 5.63 -24.53
CA TYR A 60 -15.57 4.64 -23.47
C TYR A 60 -14.76 5.16 -22.28
N GLU A 61 -14.89 4.47 -21.15
CA GLU A 61 -14.12 4.75 -19.95
C GLU A 61 -13.47 3.45 -19.47
N ALA A 62 -12.14 3.43 -19.44
CA ALA A 62 -11.38 2.30 -18.94
C ALA A 62 -11.20 2.46 -17.42
N HIS A 63 -11.73 1.52 -16.64
CA HIS A 63 -11.53 1.47 -15.19
C HIS A 63 -10.44 0.47 -14.84
N ALA A 64 -9.40 0.94 -14.16
CA ALA A 64 -8.31 0.11 -13.68
C ALA A 64 -8.26 0.14 -12.14
N THR A 65 -7.99 -1.01 -11.53
CA THR A 65 -7.78 -1.14 -10.08
C THR A 65 -6.34 -1.52 -9.80
N THR A 66 -5.61 -0.64 -9.11
CA THR A 66 -4.20 -0.81 -8.78
C THR A 66 -4.02 -1.10 -7.30
N ALA A 67 -3.31 -2.17 -6.96
CA ALA A 67 -2.93 -2.48 -5.59
C ALA A 67 -1.78 -1.57 -5.14
N VAL A 68 -1.96 -0.83 -4.05
CA VAL A 68 -0.97 0.11 -3.51
C VAL A 68 -0.55 -0.32 -2.11
N GLY A 69 0.75 -0.27 -1.83
CA GLY A 69 1.29 -0.51 -0.50
C GLY A 69 2.81 -0.43 -0.49
N VAL A 70 3.44 -0.99 0.54
CA VAL A 70 4.86 -0.78 0.85
C VAL A 70 5.69 -2.01 0.50
N HIS A 71 6.93 -1.81 0.06
CA HIS A 71 7.88 -2.90 -0.14
C HIS A 71 8.17 -3.64 1.17
N LYS A 72 8.31 -4.97 1.12
CA LYS A 72 8.48 -5.82 2.31
C LYS A 72 9.72 -5.49 3.13
N SER A 73 10.78 -5.01 2.51
CA SER A 73 12.01 -4.59 3.20
C SER A 73 11.83 -3.42 4.18
N ARG A 74 10.68 -2.73 4.13
CA ARG A 74 10.37 -1.62 5.05
C ARG A 74 9.70 -2.09 6.35
N LEU A 75 9.31 -3.36 6.45
CA LEU A 75 8.67 -3.90 7.65
C LEU A 75 9.71 -3.99 8.78
N VAL A 76 9.38 -3.36 9.91
CA VAL A 76 10.15 -3.48 11.15
C VAL A 76 9.62 -4.63 11.99
N LYS A 77 8.30 -4.65 12.23
CA LYS A 77 7.63 -5.72 12.98
C LYS A 77 6.13 -5.75 12.71
N TRP A 78 5.53 -6.90 12.93
CA TRP A 78 4.07 -7.02 13.01
C TRP A 78 3.57 -6.48 14.35
N LEU A 79 2.49 -5.74 14.32
CA LEU A 79 1.78 -5.29 15.52
C LEU A 79 0.67 -6.29 15.85
N PRO A 80 0.28 -6.43 17.13
CA PRO A 80 -0.92 -7.17 17.49
C PRO A 80 -2.11 -6.55 16.76
N THR A 81 -2.75 -7.34 15.90
CA THR A 81 -4.03 -6.95 15.32
C THR A 81 -5.12 -7.43 16.25
N GLN A 82 -6.04 -6.53 16.63
CA GLN A 82 -7.21 -6.91 17.42
C GLN A 82 -8.07 -7.87 16.59
N ILE A 83 -8.06 -9.15 16.99
CA ILE A 83 -8.68 -10.27 16.26
C ILE A 83 -10.21 -10.30 16.49
N GLN A 84 -10.70 -9.62 17.54
CA GLN A 84 -12.10 -9.65 17.96
C GLN A 84 -12.59 -8.26 18.40
N LEU A 85 -13.79 -7.93 17.92
CA LEU A 85 -14.66 -6.94 18.53
C LEU A 85 -15.56 -7.71 19.49
N PHE A 86 -15.32 -7.52 20.79
CA PHE A 86 -16.13 -8.07 21.91
C PHE A 86 -15.97 -9.57 22.14
#